data_AF-A0A1G8H3V4-F1
#
_entry.id   AF-A0A1G8H3V4-F1
#
_cell.length_a   1.000
_cell.length_b   1.000
_cell.length_c   1.000
_cell.angle_alpha   90.00
_cell.angle_beta   90.00
_cell.angle_gamma   90.00
#
_symmetry.space_group_name_H-M   'P 1'
#
loop_
_entity.id
_entity.type
_entity.pdbx_description
1 polymer ?
#
loop_
_entity_poly.entity_id
_entity_poly.type
_entity_poly.pdbx_seq_one_letter_code
_entity_poly.pdbx_strand_id
1 'polypeptide(L)'
;MKQDIRTLFKEEDELKTLPENHRDEFLEKLKKQPKPKQNPYAWLSAAAILIIALTIGFNVMEMESKPELNQVSPIIAQVEAVEATYLKDIETEWENFIAIADDDVLVERFRKNLKDLDTDYQSISLQFKEDSNNILVIEALVDNLQTRLQILKDIQKHIKILNQTNEQNENTI
;
A
#
# COMPACT_ATOMS: atom_id res chain seq x y z
N MET A 1 34.31 -46.92 -67.64
CA MET A 1 35.48 -46.35 -68.32
C MET A 1 35.57 -44.90 -67.90
N LYS A 2 36.71 -44.42 -67.39
CA LYS A 2 36.89 -43.02 -67.00
C LYS A 2 37.24 -42.23 -68.26
N GLN A 3 36.36 -41.34 -68.70
CA GLN A 3 36.69 -40.42 -69.79
C GLN A 3 37.77 -39.46 -69.29
N ASP A 4 38.89 -39.40 -69.98
CA ASP A 4 39.99 -38.49 -69.68
C ASP A 4 39.54 -37.07 -70.03
N ILE A 5 39.63 -36.15 -69.08
CA ILE A 5 39.21 -34.75 -69.26
C ILE A 5 39.99 -34.11 -70.42
N ARG A 6 41.22 -34.59 -70.71
CA ARG A 6 42.04 -34.14 -71.84
C ARG A 6 41.45 -34.48 -73.20
N THR A 7 40.57 -35.48 -73.30
CA THR A 7 39.90 -35.81 -74.57
C THR A 7 38.70 -34.91 -74.84
N LEU A 8 38.12 -34.28 -73.82
CA LEU A 8 37.00 -33.35 -73.99
C LEU A 8 37.42 -32.05 -74.71
N PHE A 9 38.66 -31.61 -74.51
CA PHE A 9 39.19 -30.39 -75.11
C PHE A 9 39.92 -30.62 -76.44
N LYS A 10 39.98 -31.86 -76.94
CA LYS A 10 40.65 -32.19 -78.21
C LYS A 10 39.74 -32.05 -79.44
N GLU A 11 38.42 -31.96 -79.24
CA GLU A 11 37.43 -31.84 -80.33
C GLU A 11 36.91 -30.39 -80.52
N GLU A 12 37.47 -29.41 -79.83
CA GLU A 12 36.98 -28.02 -79.78
C GLU A 12 37.66 -27.05 -80.77
N ASP A 13 38.25 -27.54 -81.87
CA ASP A 13 38.81 -26.66 -82.92
C ASP A 13 37.73 -25.88 -83.70
N GLU A 14 36.44 -26.16 -83.48
CA GLU A 14 35.33 -25.31 -83.92
C GLU A 14 34.70 -24.61 -82.71
N LEU A 15 35.35 -23.55 -82.23
CA LEU A 15 34.73 -22.62 -81.28
C LEU A 15 33.50 -21.97 -81.95
N LYS A 16 32.31 -22.48 -81.66
CA LYS A 16 31.05 -21.78 -82.00
C LYS A 16 31.12 -20.38 -81.41
N THR A 17 31.05 -19.37 -82.27
CA THR A 17 30.96 -17.98 -81.85
C THR A 17 29.66 -17.79 -81.08
N LEU A 18 29.75 -17.10 -79.93
CA LEU A 18 28.56 -16.75 -79.17
C LEU A 18 27.63 -15.89 -80.06
N PRO A 19 26.30 -16.11 -80.01
CA PRO A 19 25.34 -15.23 -80.66
C PRO A 19 25.56 -13.78 -80.22
N GLU A 20 25.48 -12.82 -81.14
CA GLU A 20 25.75 -11.41 -80.85
C GLU A 20 24.91 -10.87 -79.68
N ASN A 21 23.69 -11.36 -79.53
CA ASN A 21 22.72 -10.93 -78.52
C ASN A 21 22.93 -11.56 -77.12
N HIS A 22 23.92 -12.43 -76.93
CA HIS A 22 24.14 -13.11 -75.64
C HIS A 22 24.42 -12.12 -74.49
N ARG A 23 25.10 -11.01 -74.78
CA ARG A 23 25.36 -9.96 -73.77
C ARG A 23 24.08 -9.28 -73.31
N ASP A 24 23.15 -9.04 -74.23
CA ASP A 24 21.88 -8.38 -73.92
C ASP A 24 20.95 -9.32 -73.14
N GLU A 25 20.88 -10.60 -73.54
CA GLU A 25 20.14 -11.62 -72.78
C GLU A 25 20.69 -11.82 -71.37
N PHE A 26 22.02 -11.78 -71.23
CA PHE A 26 22.67 -11.88 -69.91
C PHE A 26 22.36 -10.65 -69.04
N LEU A 27 22.43 -9.45 -69.63
CA LEU A 27 22.03 -8.20 -68.96
C LEU A 27 20.56 -8.21 -68.54
N GLU A 28 19.68 -8.75 -69.37
CA GLU A 28 18.26 -8.89 -69.05
C GLU A 28 18.06 -9.84 -67.85
N LYS A 29 18.71 -11.01 -67.85
CA LYS A 29 18.66 -11.97 -66.74
C LYS A 29 19.23 -11.40 -65.43
N LEU A 30 20.29 -10.58 -65.51
CA LEU A 30 20.88 -9.88 -64.36
C LEU A 30 19.94 -8.84 -63.77
N LYS A 31 19.27 -8.07 -64.62
CA LYS A 31 18.26 -7.08 -64.20
C LYS A 31 17.01 -7.74 -63.61
N LYS A 32 16.71 -8.98 -63.98
CA LYS A 32 15.54 -9.74 -63.54
C LYS A 32 15.72 -10.45 -62.20
N GLN A 33 16.81 -10.18 -61.46
CA GLN A 33 16.97 -10.72 -60.11
C GLN A 33 15.82 -10.26 -59.20
N PRO A 34 15.14 -11.19 -58.49
CA PRO A 34 14.05 -10.83 -57.61
C PRO A 34 14.58 -10.00 -56.45
N LYS A 35 14.11 -8.76 -56.33
CA LYS A 35 14.38 -7.94 -55.15
C LYS A 35 13.83 -8.65 -53.90
N PRO A 36 14.52 -8.60 -52.75
CA PRO A 36 13.98 -9.15 -51.51
C PRO A 36 12.62 -8.49 -51.25
N LYS A 37 11.58 -9.31 -51.09
CA LYS A 37 10.22 -8.82 -50.80
C LYS A 37 10.26 -8.11 -49.45
N GLN A 38 10.12 -6.79 -49.48
CA GLN A 38 9.94 -6.01 -48.26
C GLN A 38 8.57 -6.36 -47.69
N ASN A 39 8.54 -6.85 -46.45
CA ASN A 39 7.29 -7.13 -45.77
C ASN A 39 6.69 -5.78 -45.29
N PRO A 40 5.53 -5.35 -45.81
CA PRO A 40 4.92 -4.09 -45.42
C PRO A 40 4.46 -4.08 -43.95
N TYR A 41 4.59 -5.19 -43.23
CA TYR A 41 4.27 -5.31 -41.81
C TYR A 41 5.50 -5.29 -40.89
N ALA A 42 6.72 -5.09 -41.43
CA ALA A 42 7.94 -5.03 -40.63
C ALA A 42 7.95 -3.85 -39.63
N TRP A 43 7.18 -2.79 -39.89
CA TRP A 43 6.98 -1.68 -38.95
C TRP A 43 5.96 -2.02 -37.84
N LEU A 44 5.02 -2.94 -38.08
CA LEU A 44 4.06 -3.38 -37.07
C LEU A 44 4.73 -4.22 -35.97
N SER A 45 5.76 -5.01 -36.30
CA SER A 45 6.51 -5.76 -35.27
C SER A 45 7.28 -4.82 -34.32
N ALA A 46 7.85 -3.73 -34.85
CA ALA A 46 8.47 -2.70 -34.01
C ALA A 46 7.45 -1.98 -33.13
N ALA A 47 6.28 -1.64 -33.67
CA ALA A 47 5.19 -1.02 -32.91
C ALA A 47 4.65 -1.94 -31.80
N ALA A 48 4.50 -3.24 -32.06
CA ALA A 48 4.03 -4.21 -31.07
C ALA A 48 4.99 -4.34 -29.88
N ILE A 49 6.31 -4.36 -30.14
CA ILE A 49 7.34 -4.39 -29.08
C ILE A 49 7.28 -3.10 -28.25
N LEU A 50 7.12 -1.94 -28.88
CA LEU A 50 6.95 -0.66 -28.19
C LEU A 50 5.70 -0.64 -27.32
N ILE A 51 4.56 -1.13 -27.82
CA ILE A 51 3.32 -1.21 -27.05
C ILE A 51 3.49 -2.13 -25.85
N ILE A 52 4.09 -3.32 -26.02
CA ILE A 52 4.33 -4.24 -24.89
C ILE A 52 5.27 -3.61 -23.85
N ALA A 53 6.36 -2.98 -24.29
CA ALA A 53 7.30 -2.30 -23.40
C ALA A 53 6.65 -1.12 -22.67
N LEU A 54 5.77 -0.36 -23.33
CA LEU A 54 5.01 0.73 -22.70
C LEU A 54 3.96 0.19 -21.74
N THR A 55 3.23 -0.87 -22.08
CA THR A 55 2.22 -1.47 -21.18
C THR A 55 2.88 -2.03 -19.93
N ILE A 56 3.99 -2.78 -20.07
CA ILE A 56 4.74 -3.30 -18.92
C ILE A 56 5.40 -2.15 -18.15
N GLY A 57 6.00 -1.19 -18.84
CA GLY A 57 6.66 -0.02 -18.23
C GLY A 57 5.69 0.87 -17.45
N PHE A 58 4.49 1.14 -17.98
CA PHE A 58 3.44 1.86 -17.27
C PHE A 58 2.94 1.08 -16.05
N ASN A 59 2.70 -0.22 -16.16
CA ASN A 59 2.25 -1.04 -15.03
C ASN A 59 3.31 -1.12 -13.92
N VAL A 60 4.60 -1.23 -14.25
CA VAL A 60 5.70 -1.23 -13.27
C VAL A 60 5.87 0.14 -12.62
N MET A 61 5.67 1.23 -13.38
CA MET A 61 5.76 2.60 -12.85
C MET A 61 4.56 2.95 -11.96
N GLU A 62 3.37 2.40 -12.24
CA GLU A 62 2.17 2.57 -11.42
C GLU A 62 2.23 1.74 -10.13
N MET A 63 2.98 0.63 -10.12
CA MET A 63 3.20 -0.22 -8.95
C MET A 63 4.17 0.38 -7.90
N GLU A 64 4.92 1.43 -8.24
CA GLU A 64 5.71 2.22 -7.28
C GLU A 64 5.00 3.49 -6.77
N SER A 65 3.81 3.82 -7.29
CA SER A 65 3.04 4.97 -6.82
C SER A 65 2.03 4.60 -5.72
N LYS A 66 2.55 4.62 -4.50
CA LYS A 66 1.88 4.97 -3.23
C LYS A 66 0.87 3.94 -2.67
N PRO A 67 1.07 3.45 -1.42
CA PRO A 67 -0.07 2.94 -0.68
C PRO A 67 -1.08 4.09 -0.51
N GLU A 68 -2.35 3.77 -0.65
CA GLU A 68 -3.47 4.70 -0.52
C GLU A 68 -3.47 5.38 0.86
N LEU A 69 -2.73 6.47 1.03
CA LEU A 69 -2.67 7.25 2.28
C LEU A 69 -3.90 8.13 2.53
N ASN A 70 -4.96 7.99 1.73
CA ASN A 70 -6.18 8.81 1.84
C ASN A 70 -7.46 8.02 2.09
N GLN A 71 -7.40 6.69 2.21
CA GLN A 71 -8.49 5.93 2.81
C GLN A 71 -8.10 5.66 4.27
N VAL A 72 -8.75 6.35 5.20
CA VAL A 72 -8.69 5.98 6.62
C VAL A 72 -9.00 4.48 6.67
N SER A 73 -8.02 3.68 7.08
CA SER A 73 -8.19 2.22 7.14
C SER A 73 -9.47 1.92 7.94
N PRO A 74 -10.34 1.00 7.49
CA PRO A 74 -11.59 0.68 8.19
C PRO A 74 -11.38 0.36 9.68
N ILE A 75 -10.18 -0.10 10.06
CA ILE A 75 -9.83 -0.34 11.46
C ILE A 75 -9.64 0.96 12.26
N ILE A 76 -9.05 2.00 11.66
CA ILE A 76 -8.86 3.31 12.31
C ILE A 76 -10.22 3.92 12.61
N ALA A 77 -11.15 3.92 11.65
CA ALA A 77 -12.49 4.45 11.86
C ALA A 77 -13.27 3.69 12.94
N GLN A 78 -13.12 2.37 13.03
CA GLN A 78 -13.74 1.55 14.08
C GLN A 78 -13.17 1.87 15.46
N VAL A 79 -11.83 2.00 15.56
CA VAL A 79 -11.16 2.35 16.82
C VAL A 79 -11.56 3.76 17.25
N GLU A 80 -11.55 4.75 16.35
CA GLU A 80 -11.99 6.12 16.66
C GLU A 80 -13.45 6.19 17.14
N ALA A 81 -14.35 5.36 16.59
CA ALA A 81 -15.74 5.27 17.05
C ALA A 81 -15.86 4.72 18.48
N VAL A 82 -15.04 3.72 18.82
CA VAL A 82 -14.97 3.16 20.18
C VAL A 82 -14.37 4.18 21.14
N GLU A 83 -13.27 4.83 20.76
CA GLU A 83 -12.65 5.91 21.54
C GLU A 83 -13.64 7.02 21.88
N ALA A 84 -14.41 7.49 20.90
CA ALA A 84 -15.41 8.53 21.10
C ALA A 84 -16.46 8.13 22.15
N THR A 85 -16.82 6.84 22.22
CA THR A 85 -17.76 6.33 23.23
C THR A 85 -17.10 6.33 24.62
N TYR A 86 -15.87 5.82 24.75
CA TYR A 86 -15.14 5.84 26.02
C TYR A 86 -14.89 7.24 26.55
N LEU A 87 -14.49 8.19 25.69
CA LEU A 87 -14.25 9.57 26.09
C LEU A 87 -15.52 10.24 26.61
N LYS A 88 -16.66 9.95 25.98
CA LYS A 88 -17.97 10.41 26.45
C LYS A 88 -18.35 9.81 27.81
N ASP A 89 -18.09 8.52 28.00
CA ASP A 89 -18.35 7.85 29.27
C ASP A 89 -17.45 8.41 30.38
N ILE A 90 -16.16 8.65 30.10
CA ILE A 90 -15.21 9.27 31.03
C ILE A 90 -15.68 10.67 31.43
N GLU A 91 -16.09 11.50 30.47
CA GLU A 91 -16.64 12.83 30.76
C GLU A 91 -17.88 12.74 31.66
N THR A 92 -18.79 11.82 31.35
CA THR A 92 -20.00 11.60 32.14
C THR A 92 -19.67 11.17 33.57
N GLU A 93 -18.72 10.24 33.74
CA GLU A 93 -18.29 9.79 35.07
C GLU A 93 -17.51 10.86 35.83
N TRP A 94 -16.77 11.71 35.14
CA TRP A 94 -16.12 12.87 35.74
C TRP A 94 -17.14 13.86 36.31
N GLU A 95 -18.17 14.23 35.54
CA GLU A 95 -19.23 15.12 36.02
C GLU A 95 -20.00 14.53 37.21
N ASN A 96 -20.31 13.23 37.15
CA ASN A 96 -20.92 12.51 38.29
C ASN A 96 -20.02 12.53 39.52
N PHE A 97 -18.70 12.40 39.35
CA PHE A 97 -17.73 12.47 40.43
C PHE A 97 -17.68 13.86 41.07
N ILE A 98 -17.59 14.93 40.26
CA ILE A 98 -17.60 16.30 40.75
C ILE A 98 -18.90 16.62 41.50
N ALA A 99 -20.04 16.08 41.06
CA ALA A 99 -21.33 16.32 41.72
C ALA A 99 -21.42 15.73 43.14
N ILE A 100 -20.61 14.72 43.48
CA ILE A 100 -20.63 14.05 44.79
C ILE A 100 -19.39 14.32 45.64
N ALA A 101 -18.31 14.84 45.06
CA ALA A 101 -17.07 15.12 45.76
C ALA A 101 -17.17 16.45 46.53
N ASP A 102 -16.85 16.42 47.82
CA ASP A 102 -16.85 17.59 48.72
C ASP A 102 -15.43 17.99 49.19
N ASP A 103 -14.39 17.45 48.53
CA ASP A 103 -12.99 17.70 48.85
C ASP A 103 -12.24 18.19 47.61
N ASP A 104 -11.95 19.50 47.58
CA ASP A 104 -11.22 20.15 46.49
C ASP A 104 -9.82 19.54 46.25
N VAL A 105 -9.14 19.11 47.32
CA VAL A 105 -7.79 18.50 47.21
C VAL A 105 -7.89 17.12 46.57
N LEU A 106 -8.94 16.36 46.89
CA LEU A 106 -9.24 15.09 46.25
C LEU A 106 -9.51 15.29 44.76
N VAL A 107 -10.37 16.26 44.42
CA VAL A 107 -10.72 16.60 43.05
C VAL A 107 -9.49 16.98 42.23
N GLU A 108 -8.63 17.87 42.74
CA GLU A 108 -7.41 18.29 42.02
C GLU A 108 -6.44 17.13 41.79
N ARG A 109 -6.29 16.24 42.77
CA ARG A 109 -5.43 15.06 42.63
C ARG A 109 -5.91 14.16 41.50
N PHE A 110 -7.21 13.86 41.44
CA PHE A 110 -7.76 13.01 40.40
C PHE A 110 -7.77 13.69 39.03
N ARG A 111 -8.00 15.00 38.98
CA ARG A 111 -7.85 15.78 37.75
C ARG A 111 -6.45 15.66 37.19
N LYS A 112 -5.43 15.75 38.04
CA LYS A 112 -4.03 15.55 37.64
C LYS A 112 -3.79 14.13 37.11
N ASN A 113 -4.26 13.11 37.81
CA ASN A 113 -4.11 11.72 37.36
C ASN A 113 -4.77 11.47 35.99
N LEU A 114 -5.97 12.02 35.76
CA LEU A 114 -6.65 11.91 34.47
C LEU A 114 -5.90 12.67 33.36
N LYS A 115 -5.29 13.81 33.69
CA LYS A 115 -4.46 14.57 32.75
C LYS A 115 -3.19 13.84 32.34
N ASP A 116 -2.55 13.15 33.28
CA ASP A 116 -1.37 12.34 32.99
C ASP A 116 -1.76 11.18 32.05
N LEU A 117 -2.87 10.48 32.35
CA LEU A 117 -3.43 9.46 31.46
C LEU A 117 -3.86 10.02 30.09
N ASP A 118 -4.34 11.27 30.03
CA ASP A 118 -4.65 11.98 28.78
C ASP A 118 -3.45 12.18 27.89
N THR A 119 -2.34 12.58 28.51
CA THR A 119 -1.07 12.76 27.80
C THR A 119 -0.61 11.44 27.19
N ASP A 120 -0.71 10.34 27.94
CA ASP A 120 -0.33 9.00 27.45
C ASP A 120 -1.22 8.55 26.29
N TYR A 121 -2.54 8.73 26.39
CA TYR A 121 -3.47 8.42 25.29
C TYR A 121 -3.18 9.22 24.03
N GLN A 122 -2.91 10.52 24.15
CA GLN A 122 -2.57 11.33 22.98
C GLN A 122 -1.31 10.77 22.28
N SER A 123 -0.32 10.36 23.06
CA SER A 123 0.89 9.71 22.53
C SER A 123 0.59 8.36 21.86
N ILE A 124 -0.21 7.50 22.50
CA ILE A 124 -0.57 6.17 21.97
C ILE A 124 -1.45 6.31 20.71
N SER A 125 -2.38 7.27 20.69
CA SER A 125 -3.25 7.55 19.54
C SER A 125 -2.44 8.01 18.33
N LEU A 126 -1.37 8.79 18.54
CA LEU A 126 -0.42 9.13 17.47
C LEU A 126 0.31 7.90 16.95
N GLN A 127 0.83 7.04 17.84
CA GLN A 127 1.50 5.79 17.46
C GLN A 127 0.55 4.85 16.70
N PHE A 128 -0.73 4.80 17.07
CA PHE A 128 -1.74 4.00 16.38
C PHE A 128 -1.99 4.52 14.96
N LYS A 129 -2.02 5.84 14.78
CA LYS A 129 -2.16 6.45 13.45
C LYS A 129 -0.94 6.20 12.56
N GLU A 130 0.24 6.09 13.14
CA GLU A 130 1.48 5.75 12.44
C GLU A 130 1.56 4.25 12.08
N ASP A 131 1.13 3.36 12.98
CA ASP A 131 1.13 1.91 12.78
C ASP A 131 -0.18 1.26 13.28
N SER A 132 -1.22 1.35 12.47
CA SER A 132 -2.57 0.86 12.82
C SER A 132 -2.71 -0.67 12.86
N ASN A 133 -1.68 -1.42 12.46
CA ASN A 133 -1.66 -2.88 12.54
C ASN A 133 -0.99 -3.39 13.81
N ASN A 134 -0.42 -2.50 14.63
CA ASN A 134 0.24 -2.88 15.86
C ASN A 134 -0.78 -3.15 16.97
N ILE A 135 -1.07 -4.43 17.20
CA ILE A 135 -2.03 -4.86 18.22
C ILE A 135 -1.68 -4.38 19.63
N LEU A 136 -0.39 -4.25 19.95
CA LEU A 136 0.06 -3.79 21.27
C LEU A 136 -0.27 -2.32 21.49
N VAL A 137 -0.27 -1.51 20.43
CA VAL A 137 -0.64 -0.09 20.49
C VAL A 137 -2.16 0.04 20.70
N ILE A 138 -2.95 -0.80 20.03
CA ILE A 138 -4.40 -0.86 20.23
C ILE A 138 -4.74 -1.28 21.66
N GLU A 139 -4.07 -2.30 22.18
CA GLU A 139 -4.24 -2.78 23.56
C GLU A 139 -3.89 -1.68 24.58
N ALA A 140 -2.74 -1.02 24.41
CA ALA A 140 -2.33 0.09 25.28
C ALA A 140 -3.34 1.26 25.25
N LEU A 141 -3.96 1.52 24.10
CA LEU A 141 -4.97 2.57 23.95
C LEU A 141 -6.24 2.23 24.73
N VAL A 142 -6.73 1.00 24.57
CA VAL A 142 -7.90 0.49 25.30
C VAL A 142 -7.63 0.48 26.81
N ASP A 143 -6.46 -0.01 27.22
CA ASP A 143 -6.05 -0.07 28.63
C ASP A 143 -6.02 1.33 29.27
N ASN A 144 -5.52 2.34 28.57
CA ASN A 144 -5.52 3.72 29.07
C ASN A 144 -6.94 4.24 29.33
N LEU A 145 -7.84 4.06 28.35
CA LEU A 145 -9.24 4.50 28.46
C LEU A 145 -9.98 3.76 29.58
N GLN A 146 -9.79 2.44 29.68
CA GLN A 146 -10.38 1.63 30.75
C GLN A 146 -9.85 2.02 32.12
N THR A 147 -8.55 2.30 32.23
CA THR A 147 -7.92 2.73 33.49
C THR A 147 -8.54 4.03 34.00
N ARG A 148 -8.73 5.03 33.13
CA ARG A 148 -9.41 6.28 33.52
C ARG A 148 -10.82 6.04 34.04
N LEU A 149 -11.60 5.24 33.31
CA LEU A 149 -12.97 4.93 33.67
C LEU A 149 -13.05 4.18 35.01
N GLN A 150 -12.15 3.22 35.21
CA GLN A 150 -12.09 2.43 36.43
C GLN A 150 -11.73 3.30 37.65
N ILE A 151 -10.74 4.19 37.51
CA ILE A 151 -10.37 5.15 38.55
C ILE A 151 -11.57 5.98 38.98
N LEU A 152 -12.35 6.49 38.01
CA LEU A 152 -13.55 7.30 38.28
C LEU A 152 -14.63 6.51 39.02
N LYS A 153 -14.92 5.28 38.58
CA LYS A 153 -15.92 4.43 39.23
C LYS A 153 -15.52 4.04 40.65
N ASP A 154 -14.24 3.72 40.86
CA ASP A 154 -13.75 3.33 42.18
C ASP A 154 -13.80 4.47 43.18
N ILE A 155 -13.42 5.69 42.76
CA ILE A 155 -13.48 6.84 43.66
C ILE A 155 -14.92 7.24 44.00
N GLN A 156 -15.82 7.23 43.02
CA GLN A 156 -17.24 7.49 43.27
C GLN A 156 -17.83 6.49 44.27
N LYS A 157 -17.50 5.20 44.10
CA LYS A 157 -17.92 4.14 45.04
C LYS A 157 -17.39 4.40 46.44
N HIS A 158 -16.13 4.82 46.56
CA HIS A 158 -15.52 5.13 47.86
C HIS A 158 -16.21 6.31 48.55
N ILE A 159 -16.47 7.41 47.84
CA ILE A 159 -17.19 8.58 48.35
C ILE A 159 -18.60 8.17 48.84
N LYS A 160 -19.32 7.37 48.05
CA LYS A 160 -20.65 6.90 48.42
C LYS A 160 -20.65 6.10 49.72
N ILE A 161 -19.66 5.22 49.91
CA ILE A 161 -19.50 4.42 51.13
C ILE A 161 -19.22 5.34 52.34
N LEU A 162 -18.33 6.32 52.18
CA LEU A 162 -18.00 7.28 53.24
C LEU A 162 -19.24 8.08 53.67
N ASN A 163 -20.00 8.61 52.71
CA ASN A 163 -21.20 9.39 52.99
C ASN A 163 -22.26 8.56 53.73
N GLN A 164 -22.51 7.32 53.29
CA GLN A 164 -23.44 6.40 53.96
C GLN A 164 -23.02 6.06 55.39
N THR A 165 -21.71 5.91 55.64
CA THR A 165 -21.18 5.59 56.96
C THR A 165 -21.36 6.77 57.93
N ASN A 166 -21.17 7.99 57.45
CA ASN A 166 -21.37 9.20 58.26
C ASN A 166 -22.84 9.38 58.65
N GLU A 167 -23.78 9.20 57.72
CA GLU A 167 -25.22 9.28 57.99
C GLU A 167 -25.70 8.26 59.05
N GLN A 168 -25.14 7.04 59.06
CA GLN A 168 -25.49 6.03 60.07
C GLN A 168 -24.97 6.38 61.46
N ASN A 169 -23.79 6.98 61.53
CA ASN A 169 -23.18 7.37 62.80
C ASN A 169 -23.89 8.58 63.43
N GLU A 170 -24.40 9.51 62.62
CA GLU A 170 -25.17 10.67 63.11
C GLU A 170 -26.57 10.29 63.60
N ASN A 171 -27.20 9.26 63.02
CA ASN A 171 -28.55 8.81 63.40
C ASN A 171 -28.57 7.88 64.64
N THR A 172 -27.42 7.49 65.17
CA THR A 172 -27.30 6.54 66.30
C THR A 172 -26.88 7.23 67.62
N ILE A 173 -26.84 8.57 67.65
CA ILE A 173 -26.52 9.41 68.82
C ILE A 173 -27.78 10.16 69.27
#